data_AF-A0AAU8H1Q1-F1
#
_entry.id   AF-A0AAU8H1Q1-F1
#
_cell.length_a   1.000
_cell.length_b   1.000
_cell.length_c   1.000
_cell.angle_alpha   90.00
_cell.angle_beta   90.00
_cell.angle_gamma   90.00
#
_symmetry.space_group_name_H-M   'P 1'
#
loop_
_entity.id
_entity.type
_entity.pdbx_description
1 polymer ?
#
loop_
_entity_poly.entity_id
_entity_poly.type
_entity_poly.pdbx_seq_one_letter_code
_entity_poly.pdbx_strand_id
1 'polypeptide(L)'
;MQSLKTLSEKFVPIVFEKITKYVNSLSKKILVKVEGVSDIDKHFEIKELLQNIAWVTEVEDRGLGEFMISYPENPVYLANSLNQKGFTVVNFSPFYIILKAENNRVRDN
;
A
#
# COMPACT_ATOMS: atom_id res chain seq x y z
N MET A 1 34.39 -22.86 -3.30
CA MET A 1 33.45 -21.88 -3.89
C MET A 1 32.01 -22.42 -4.03
N GLN A 2 31.79 -23.71 -4.36
CA GLN A 2 30.42 -24.28 -4.44
C GLN A 2 29.67 -24.32 -3.09
N SER A 3 30.36 -24.62 -1.99
CA SER A 3 29.76 -24.72 -0.64
C SER A 3 29.13 -23.41 -0.13
N LEU A 4 29.79 -22.26 -0.35
CA LEU A 4 29.26 -20.93 -0.04
C LEU A 4 28.05 -20.57 -0.92
N LYS A 5 28.09 -20.95 -2.19
CA LYS A 5 27.00 -20.70 -3.14
C LYS A 5 25.74 -21.49 -2.75
N THR A 6 25.88 -22.77 -2.45
CA THR A 6 24.77 -23.64 -2.00
C THR A 6 24.22 -23.22 -0.63
N LEU A 7 25.07 -22.71 0.27
CA LEU A 7 24.62 -22.17 1.56
C LEU A 7 23.80 -20.89 1.37
N SER A 8 24.26 -19.98 0.52
CA SER A 8 23.54 -18.73 0.20
C SER A 8 22.21 -19.00 -0.50
N GLU A 9 22.19 -19.89 -1.49
CA GLU A 9 20.97 -20.31 -2.22
C GLU A 9 19.92 -20.94 -1.30
N LYS A 10 20.32 -21.56 -0.18
CA LYS A 10 19.41 -22.10 0.83
C LYS A 10 19.00 -21.08 1.89
N PHE A 11 19.89 -20.16 2.25
CA PHE A 11 19.64 -19.18 3.31
C PHE A 11 18.75 -18.02 2.87
N VAL A 12 18.94 -17.52 1.64
CA VAL A 12 18.14 -16.41 1.08
C VAL A 12 16.64 -16.69 1.15
N PRO A 13 16.11 -17.82 0.63
CA PRO A 13 14.68 -18.10 0.69
C PRO A 13 14.16 -18.27 2.13
N ILE A 14 14.94 -18.84 3.05
CA ILE A 14 14.54 -18.99 4.46
C ILE A 14 14.40 -17.64 5.16
N VAL A 15 15.33 -16.72 4.91
CA VAL A 15 15.28 -15.36 5.46
C VAL A 15 14.09 -14.60 4.85
N PHE A 16 13.89 -14.71 3.54
CA PHE A 16 12.77 -14.10 2.85
C PHE A 16 11.42 -14.61 3.37
N GLU A 17 11.28 -15.93 3.53
CA GLU A 17 10.07 -16.56 4.05
C GLU A 17 9.78 -16.12 5.48
N LYS A 18 10.81 -15.97 6.33
CA LYS A 18 10.66 -15.44 7.69
C LYS A 18 10.23 -13.97 7.71
N ILE A 19 10.79 -13.15 6.83
CA ILE A 19 10.40 -11.73 6.69
C ILE A 19 8.94 -11.65 6.22
N THR A 20 8.57 -12.40 5.18
CA THR A 20 7.19 -12.44 4.66
C THR A 20 6.20 -12.92 5.72
N LYS A 21 6.53 -14.00 6.46
CA LYS A 21 5.68 -14.49 7.57
C LYS A 21 5.54 -13.47 8.68
N TYR A 22 6.63 -12.80 9.06
CA TYR A 22 6.61 -11.75 10.09
C TYR A 22 5.76 -10.56 9.66
N VAL A 23 5.97 -10.05 8.44
CA VAL A 23 5.20 -8.95 7.82
C VAL A 23 3.71 -9.28 7.74
N ASN A 24 3.36 -10.50 7.28
CA ASN A 24 1.96 -10.92 7.16
C ASN A 24 1.28 -11.15 8.53
N SER A 25 2.05 -11.51 9.57
CA SER A 25 1.50 -11.73 10.92
C SER A 25 1.23 -10.43 11.71
N LEU A 26 1.83 -9.31 11.27
CA LEU A 26 1.76 -8.01 11.95
C LEU A 26 1.16 -6.90 11.09
N SER A 27 0.79 -7.18 9.84
CA SER A 27 0.26 -6.17 8.94
C SER A 27 -1.00 -5.55 9.53
N LYS A 28 -0.92 -4.27 9.87
CA LYS A 28 -2.06 -3.51 10.34
C LYS A 28 -3.00 -3.31 9.17
N LYS A 29 -4.28 -3.59 9.40
CA LYS A 29 -5.34 -3.35 8.43
C LYS A 29 -5.83 -1.92 8.61
N ILE A 30 -5.66 -1.09 7.58
CA ILE A 30 -5.98 0.33 7.59
C ILE A 30 -7.05 0.59 6.53
N LEU A 31 -8.18 1.18 6.94
CA LEU A 31 -9.23 1.57 6.01
C LEU A 31 -8.84 2.85 5.28
N VAL A 32 -8.73 2.82 3.96
CA VAL A 32 -8.52 4.00 3.13
C VAL A 32 -9.78 4.31 2.35
N LYS A 33 -10.27 5.54 2.47
CA LYS A 33 -11.42 6.05 1.74
C LYS A 33 -10.99 7.21 0.86
N VAL A 34 -11.24 7.11 -0.44
CA VAL A 34 -11.03 8.19 -1.40
C VAL A 34 -12.37 8.82 -1.75
N GLU A 35 -12.50 10.12 -1.46
CA GLU A 35 -13.71 10.89 -1.74
C GLU A 35 -13.90 11.11 -3.24
N GLY A 36 -15.16 11.14 -3.69
CA GLY A 36 -15.49 11.47 -5.08
C GLY A 36 -15.13 10.38 -6.11
N VAL A 37 -15.13 9.12 -5.69
CA VAL A 37 -15.01 7.96 -6.59
C VAL A 37 -16.41 7.40 -6.83
N SER A 38 -16.94 7.59 -8.04
CA SER A 38 -18.31 7.16 -8.42
C SER A 38 -18.33 6.13 -9.54
N ASP A 39 -17.19 5.86 -10.17
CA ASP A 39 -17.05 4.95 -11.29
C ASP A 39 -15.98 3.89 -10.99
N ILE A 40 -16.10 2.76 -11.68
CA ILE A 40 -15.27 1.58 -11.46
C ILE A 40 -13.85 1.75 -12.03
N ASP A 41 -13.69 2.52 -13.10
CA ASP A 41 -12.41 2.75 -13.77
C ASP A 41 -11.47 3.50 -12.83
N LYS A 42 -11.95 4.62 -12.26
CA LYS A 42 -11.24 5.40 -11.24
C LYS A 42 -10.94 4.59 -9.99
N HIS A 43 -11.85 3.69 -9.57
CA HIS A 43 -11.58 2.80 -8.45
C HIS A 43 -10.40 1.87 -8.74
N PHE A 44 -10.32 1.29 -9.94
CA PHE A 44 -9.17 0.45 -10.33
C PHE A 44 -7.87 1.24 -10.47
N GLU A 45 -7.90 2.44 -11.05
CA GLU A 45 -6.73 3.33 -11.12
C GLU A 45 -6.17 3.62 -9.73
N ILE A 46 -7.05 3.97 -8.78
CA ILE A 46 -6.64 4.21 -7.39
C ILE A 46 -6.08 2.94 -6.77
N LYS A 47 -6.73 1.78 -6.97
CA LYS A 47 -6.24 0.51 -6.44
C LYS A 47 -4.83 0.20 -6.93
N GLU A 48 -4.56 0.39 -8.21
CA GLU A 48 -3.23 0.20 -8.78
C GLU A 48 -2.21 1.15 -8.14
N LEU A 49 -2.56 2.42 -7.94
CA LEU A 49 -1.69 3.37 -7.23
C LEU A 49 -1.39 2.92 -5.80
N LEU A 50 -2.40 2.44 -5.07
CA LEU A 50 -2.27 1.95 -3.69
C LEU A 50 -1.37 0.70 -3.62
N GLN A 51 -1.54 -0.24 -4.55
CA GLN A 51 -0.72 -1.45 -4.63
C GLN A 51 0.76 -1.15 -4.91
N ASN A 52 1.05 -0.03 -5.56
CA ASN A 52 2.41 0.41 -5.88
C ASN A 52 3.06 1.29 -4.78
N ILE A 53 2.47 1.38 -3.59
CA ILE A 53 3.07 2.06 -2.43
C ILE A 53 4.00 1.10 -1.70
N ALA A 54 5.20 1.58 -1.36
CA ALA A 54 6.18 0.80 -0.62
C ALA A 54 5.58 0.28 0.70
N TRP A 55 5.83 -0.99 1.01
CA TRP A 55 5.34 -1.71 2.19
C TRP A 55 3.84 -2.00 2.22
N VAL A 56 3.06 -1.60 1.21
CA VAL A 56 1.71 -2.16 1.03
C VAL A 56 1.84 -3.61 0.60
N THR A 57 1.25 -4.53 1.36
CA THR A 57 1.31 -5.97 1.07
C THR A 57 0.02 -6.50 0.46
N GLU A 58 -1.10 -5.81 0.67
CA GLU A 58 -2.42 -6.20 0.17
C GLU A 58 -3.33 -4.97 0.11
N VAL A 59 -4.20 -4.95 -0.91
CA VAL A 59 -5.26 -3.96 -1.08
C VAL A 59 -6.55 -4.71 -1.42
N GLU A 60 -7.49 -4.75 -0.47
CA GLU A 60 -8.80 -5.38 -0.63
C GLU A 60 -9.87 -4.31 -0.91
N ASP A 61 -10.78 -4.59 -1.83
CA ASP A 61 -11.91 -3.69 -2.10
C ASP A 61 -12.98 -3.84 -1.02
N ARG A 62 -13.49 -2.71 -0.51
CA ARG A 62 -14.61 -2.66 0.45
C ARG A 62 -15.83 -1.92 -0.09
N GLY A 63 -15.63 -1.15 -1.16
CA GLY A 63 -16.66 -0.40 -1.88
C GLY A 63 -15.99 0.53 -2.90
N LEU A 64 -16.79 1.28 -3.66
CA LEU A 64 -16.23 2.30 -4.56
C LEU A 64 -15.46 3.34 -3.75
N GLY A 65 -14.21 3.57 -4.14
CA GLY A 65 -13.26 4.40 -3.40
C GLY A 65 -12.86 3.91 -2.00
N GLU A 66 -13.24 2.71 -1.57
CA GLU A 66 -12.97 2.21 -0.23
C GLU A 66 -12.11 0.93 -0.28
N PHE A 67 -10.97 0.98 0.41
CA PHE A 67 -9.95 -0.06 0.37
C PHE A 67 -9.48 -0.42 1.78
N MET A 68 -9.32 -1.72 2.04
CA MET A 68 -8.58 -2.18 3.22
C MET A 68 -7.14 -2.45 2.83
N ILE A 69 -6.21 -1.71 3.42
CA ILE A 69 -4.78 -1.81 3.12
C ILE A 69 -4.07 -2.58 4.24
N SER A 70 -3.32 -3.62 3.88
CA SER A 70 -2.37 -4.27 4.78
C SER A 70 -1.05 -3.51 4.75
N TYR A 71 -0.66 -2.94 5.89
CA TYR A 71 0.56 -2.15 6.02
C TYR A 71 1.30 -2.53 7.33
N PRO A 72 2.50 -3.12 7.25
CA PRO A 72 3.24 -3.61 8.41
C PRO A 72 3.91 -2.49 9.23
N GLU A 73 4.06 -1.30 8.63
CA GLU A 73 4.74 -0.16 9.23
C GLU A 73 3.78 0.76 10.01
N ASN A 74 4.29 1.87 10.55
CA ASN A 74 3.46 2.88 11.20
C ASN A 74 2.51 3.55 10.16
N PRO A 75 1.18 3.60 10.39
CA PRO A 75 0.20 4.23 9.49
C PRO A 75 0.54 5.67 9.04
N VAL A 76 1.29 6.42 9.84
CA VAL A 76 1.74 7.77 9.45
C VAL A 76 2.61 7.76 8.18
N TYR A 77 3.39 6.68 7.96
CA TYR A 77 4.22 6.53 6.77
C TYR A 77 3.40 6.19 5.53
N LEU A 78 2.29 5.46 5.69
CA LEU A 78 1.32 5.25 4.63
C LEU A 78 0.68 6.59 4.24
N ALA A 79 0.22 7.39 5.21
CA ALA A 79 -0.36 8.71 4.95
C ALA A 79 0.60 9.64 4.19
N ASN A 80 1.89 9.66 4.59
CA ASN A 80 2.92 10.42 3.88
C ASN A 80 3.15 9.92 2.44
N SER A 81 3.18 8.61 2.24
CA SER A 81 3.37 8.01 0.91
C SER A 81 2.19 8.31 -0.02
N LEU A 82 0.96 8.28 0.51
CA LEU A 82 -0.25 8.67 -0.21
C LEU A 82 -0.19 10.13 -0.65
N ASN A 83 0.29 11.02 0.21
CA ASN A 83 0.50 12.43 -0.14
C ASN A 83 1.48 12.59 -1.31
N GLN A 84 2.62 11.90 -1.26
CA GLN A 84 3.61 11.93 -2.35
C GLN A 84 3.07 11.38 -3.68
N LYS A 85 2.08 10.48 -3.64
CA LYS A 85 1.40 9.92 -4.82
C LYS A 85 0.30 10.82 -5.38
N GLY A 86 0.07 12.02 -4.83
CA GLY A 86 -0.90 12.99 -5.34
C GLY A 86 -2.29 12.90 -4.70
N PHE A 87 -2.39 12.31 -3.51
CA PHE A 87 -3.61 12.35 -2.70
C PHE A 87 -3.49 13.40 -1.61
N THR A 88 -4.50 14.23 -1.41
CA THR A 88 -4.58 15.07 -0.22
C THR A 88 -5.13 14.24 0.94
N VAL A 89 -4.41 14.17 2.07
CA VAL A 89 -4.92 13.54 3.30
C VAL A 89 -5.90 14.48 3.99
N VAL A 90 -7.18 14.14 4.00
CA VAL A 90 -8.28 14.93 4.60
C VAL A 90 -8.43 14.63 6.09
N ASN A 91 -8.31 13.35 6.45
CA ASN A 91 -8.41 12.91 7.85
C ASN A 91 -7.52 11.68 8.06
N PHE A 92 -6.97 11.53 9.27
CA PHE A 92 -6.03 10.48 9.61
C PHE A 92 -6.24 9.96 11.03
N SER A 93 -6.21 8.64 11.17
CA SER A 93 -5.97 7.94 12.42
C SER A 93 -5.10 6.69 12.16
N PRO A 94 -4.64 5.99 13.21
CA PRO A 94 -3.93 4.73 13.04
C PRO A 94 -4.72 3.62 12.32
N PHE A 95 -6.05 3.74 12.21
CA PHE A 95 -6.93 2.71 11.65
C PHE A 95 -7.62 3.12 10.35
N TYR A 96 -7.66 4.42 10.04
CA TYR A 96 -8.29 4.90 8.82
C TYR A 96 -7.62 6.16 8.26
N ILE A 97 -7.69 6.32 6.95
CA ILE A 97 -7.22 7.51 6.22
C ILE A 97 -8.31 7.92 5.23
N ILE A 98 -8.70 9.19 5.26
CA ILE A 98 -9.60 9.78 4.27
C ILE A 98 -8.76 10.64 3.34
N LEU A 99 -8.93 10.41 2.04
CA LEU A 99 -8.17 11.04 0.96
C LEU A 99 -9.10 11.78 0.01
N LYS A 100 -8.56 12.82 -0.62
CA LYS A 100 -9.12 13.43 -1.81
C LYS A 100 -8.11 13.30 -2.94
N ALA A 101 -8.54 12.83 -4.11
CA ALA A 101 -7.69 12.78 -5.29
C ALA A 101 -7.44 14.20 -5.82
N GLU A 102 -6.18 14.54 -6.12
CA GLU A 102 -5.87 15.81 -6.78
C GLU A 102 -6.14 15.71 -8.28
N ASN A 103 -7.00 16.59 -8.82
CA ASN A 103 -7.43 16.58 -10.22
C ASN A 103 -6.33 16.96 -11.25
N ASN A 104 -5.07 17.12 -10.86
CA ASN A 104 -4.05 17.77 -11.70
C ASN A 104 -2.75 16.95 -11.82
N ARG A 105 -2.73 15.97 -12.74
CA ARG A 105 -1.54 15.57 -13.51
C ARG A 105 -1.83 15.23 -14.98
N VAL A 106 -2.79 15.94 -15.58
CA VAL A 106 -2.96 15.99 -17.05
C VAL A 106 -3.20 17.45 -17.46
N ARG A 107 -2.20 18.30 -17.22
CA ARG A 107 -1.87 19.48 -18.04
C ARG A 107 -0.36 19.66 -17.93
N ASP A 108 0.30 19.78 -19.07
CA ASP A 108 1.73 20.03 -19.26
C ASP A 108 2.61 18.76 -19.42
N ASN A 109 2.50 18.16 -20.61
CA ASN A 109 3.58 18.10 -21.61
C ASN A 109 3.04 17.66 -22.97
#